data_AF-A0A914YJY8-F1
#
_entry.id   AF-A0A914YJY8-F1
#
_cell.length_a   1.000
_cell.length_b   1.000
_cell.length_c   1.000
_cell.angle_alpha   90.00
_cell.angle_beta   90.00
_cell.angle_gamma   90.00
#
_symmetry.space_group_name_H-M   'P 1'
#
loop_
_entity.id
_entity.type
_entity.pdbx_description
1 polymer ?
#
loop_
_entity_poly.entity_id
_entity_poly.type
_entity_poly.pdbx_seq_one_letter_code
_entity_poly.pdbx_strand_id
1 'polypeptide(L)' 'MAGHRLDIDDLICKILNVGAPGSSLTKTVKESDIMSLCEITRNVFLQQSSLIEIDPPIRICGDTHGQYAGMF' A
#
# COMPACT_ATOMS: atom_id res chain seq x y z
N MET A 1 7.96 -19.16 -14.37
CA MET A 1 7.26 -19.32 -13.08
C MET A 1 5.94 -18.59 -13.22
N ALA A 2 4.81 -19.25 -13.03
CA ALA A 2 3.50 -18.62 -13.21
C ALA A 2 3.40 -17.45 -12.22
N GLY A 3 3.45 -16.22 -12.75
CA GLY A 3 3.40 -15.01 -11.92
C GLY A 3 2.07 -14.96 -11.20
N HIS A 4 2.11 -15.03 -9.87
CA HIS A 4 0.95 -14.71 -9.06
C HIS A 4 0.60 -13.24 -9.34
N ARG A 5 -0.49 -13.00 -10.07
CA ARG A 5 -0.97 -11.64 -10.33
C ARG A 5 -1.58 -11.12 -9.04
N LEU A 6 -0.91 -10.17 -8.40
CA LEU A 6 -1.40 -9.53 -7.19
C LEU A 6 -2.74 -8.85 -7.48
N ASP A 7 -3.77 -9.19 -6.71
CA ASP A 7 -5.04 -8.49 -6.72
C ASP A 7 -4.96 -7.30 -5.75
N ILE A 8 -4.86 -6.10 -6.34
CA ILE A 8 -4.65 -4.85 -5.59
C ILE A 8 -5.91 -4.47 -4.81
N ASP A 9 -7.09 -4.69 -5.38
CA ASP A 9 -8.35 -4.29 -4.75
C ASP A 9 -8.62 -5.15 -3.51
N ASP A 10 -8.40 -6.47 -3.61
CA ASP A 10 -8.48 -7.39 -2.48
C ASP A 10 -7.43 -7.04 -1.39
N LEU A 11 -6.19 -6.69 -1.79
CA LEU A 11 -5.17 -6.26 -0.83
C LEU A 11 -5.55 -4.97 -0.09
N ILE A 12 -6.12 -3.99 -0.78
CA ILE A 12 -6.63 -2.75 -0.18
C ILE A 12 -7.73 -3.09 0.83
N CYS A 13 -8.71 -3.91 0.44
CA CYS A 13 -9.79 -4.34 1.34
C CYS A 13 -9.24 -5.04 2.58
N LYS A 14 -8.25 -5.92 2.43
CA LYS A 14 -7.60 -6.61 3.55
C LYS A 14 -6.91 -5.63 4.51
N ILE A 15 -6.17 -4.67 3.97
CA ILE A 15 -5.45 -3.67 4.77
C ILE A 15 -6.44 -2.76 5.52
N LEU A 16 -7.49 -2.27 4.84
CA LEU A 16 -8.53 -1.42 5.45
C LEU A 16 -9.27 -2.10 6.61
N ASN A 17 -9.35 -3.43 6.60
CA ASN A 17 -9.95 -4.20 7.68
C ASN A 17 -8.98 -4.52 8.83
N VAL A 18 -7.69 -4.14 8.73
CA VAL A 18 -6.72 -4.36 9.80
C VAL A 18 -7.10 -3.55 11.03
N GLY A 19 -7.20 -4.22 12.18
CA GLY A 19 -7.61 -3.61 13.45
C GLY A 19 -9.04 -3.95 13.88
N ALA A 20 -9.85 -4.57 13.01
CA ALA A 20 -11.06 -5.24 13.43
C ALA A 20 -10.72 -6.51 14.27
N PRO A 21 -11.67 -7.02 15.09
CA PRO A 21 -11.41 -8.20 15.91
C PRO A 21 -10.96 -9.40 15.05
N GLY A 22 -9.73 -9.86 15.28
CA GLY A 22 -9.15 -11.02 14.59
C GLY A 22 -8.40 -10.72 13.29
N SER A 23 -8.46 -9.51 12.75
CA SER A 23 -7.77 -9.10 11.52
C SER A 23 -6.48 -8.31 11.80
N SER A 24 -5.44 -9.00 12.27
CA SER A 24 -4.10 -8.41 12.28
C SER A 24 -3.49 -8.44 10.89
N LEU A 25 -2.60 -7.48 10.58
CA LEU A 25 -1.88 -7.43 9.30
C LEU A 25 -1.19 -8.78 8.99
N THR A 26 -0.49 -9.33 9.98
CA THR A 26 0.25 -10.60 9.89
C THR A 26 -0.63 -11.83 9.62
N LYS A 27 -1.94 -11.76 9.90
CA LYS A 27 -2.89 -12.84 9.61
C LYS A 27 -3.61 -12.66 8.28
N THR A 28 -3.75 -11.41 7.84
CA THR A 28 -4.63 -11.03 6.73
C THR A 28 -3.86 -10.84 5.43
N VAL A 29 -2.57 -10.48 5.50
CA VAL A 29 -1.71 -10.20 4.36
C VAL A 29 -0.50 -11.14 4.35
N LYS A 30 -0.22 -11.73 3.18
CA LYS A 30 0.94 -12.63 3.00
C LYS A 30 2.19 -11.83 2.69
N GLU A 31 3.33 -12.34 3.12
CA GLU A 31 4.64 -11.74 2.79
C GLU A 31 4.89 -11.67 1.28
N SER A 32 4.48 -12.69 0.52
CA SER A 32 4.58 -12.69 -0.95
C SER A 32 3.88 -11.50 -1.59
N ASP A 33 2.71 -11.13 -1.06
CA ASP A 33 1.86 -10.08 -1.60
C ASP A 33 2.50 -8.71 -1.32
N ILE A 34 3.12 -8.56 -0.14
CA ILE A 34 3.91 -7.38 0.23
C ILE A 34 5.13 -7.22 -0.69
N MET A 35 5.86 -8.31 -0.92
CA MET A 35 7.03 -8.29 -1.80
C MET A 35 6.64 -7.93 -3.25
N SER A 36 5.57 -8.51 -3.78
CA SER A 36 5.04 -8.15 -5.10
C SER A 36 4.57 -6.69 -5.16
N LEU A 37 3.91 -6.17 -4.11
CA LEU A 37 3.51 -4.77 -4.05
C LEU A 37 4.73 -3.85 -4.08
N CYS A 38 5.80 -4.18 -3.35
CA CYS A 38 7.05 -3.42 -3.36
C CYS A 38 7.70 -3.36 -4.76
N GLU A 39 7.71 -4.48 -5.49
CA GLU A 39 8.24 -4.53 -6.86
C GLU A 39 7.42 -3.67 -7.83
N ILE A 40 6.09 -3.78 -7.77
CA ILE A 40 5.18 -2.98 -8.61
C ILE A 40 5.36 -1.49 -8.29
N THR A 41 5.37 -1.13 -7.00
CA THR A 41 5.49 0.25 -6.53
C THR A 41 6.85 0.86 -6.92
N ARG A 42 7.93 0.09 -6.80
CA ARG A 42 9.26 0.51 -7.25
C ARG A 42 9.26 0.89 -8.74
N ASN A 43 8.62 0.08 -9.58
CA ASN A 43 8.54 0.37 -11.01
C ASN A 43 7.75 1.65 -11.30
N VAL A 44 6.65 1.89 -10.56
CA VAL A 44 5.88 3.15 -10.66
C VAL A 44 6.74 4.35 -10.30
N PHE A 45 7.48 4.29 -9.18
CA PHE A 45 8.37 5.39 -8.79
C PHE A 45 9.49 5.63 -9.79
N LEU A 46 10.05 4.58 -10.42
CA LEU A 46 11.07 4.72 -11.46
C LEU A 46 10.53 5.31 -12.76
N GLN A 47 9.23 5.17 -13.03
CA GLN A 47 8.58 5.79 -14.19
C GLN A 47 8.24 7.26 -13.96
N GLN A 48 8.18 7.70 -12.70
CA GLN A 48 7.91 9.08 -12.32
C GLN A 48 9.19 9.89 -12.17
N SER A 49 9.10 11.21 -12.36
CA SER A 49 10.20 12.14 -12.08
C SER A 49 10.43 12.25 -10.56
N SER A 50 11.69 12.39 -10.14
CA SER A 50 12.03 12.66 -8.74
C SER A 50 11.44 13.98 -8.22
N LEU A 51 11.20 14.94 -9.12
CA LEU A 51 10.43 16.15 -8.85
C LEU A 51 9.05 15.99 -9.49
N ILE A 52 8.02 15.81 -8.65
CA ILE A 52 6.64 15.66 -9.11
C ILE A 52 5.96 17.03 -9.17
N GLU A 53 5.33 17.32 -10.30
CA GLU A 53 4.44 18.46 -10.49
C GLU A 53 2.99 17.99 -10.29
N ILE A 54 2.23 18.66 -9.42
CA ILE A 54 0.86 18.26 -9.08
C ILE A 54 -0.05 19.49 -9.08
N ASP A 55 -1.20 19.37 -9.74
CA ASP A 55 -2.22 20.41 -9.77
C ASP A 55 -3.17 20.34 -8.55
N PRO A 56 -3.69 21.47 -8.05
CA PRO A 56 -4.67 21.49 -6.98
C PRO A 56 -6.05 20.97 -7.44
N PRO A 57 -6.91 20.47 -6.52
CA PRO A 57 -6.74 20.43 -5.05
C PRO A 57 -6.02 19.16 -4.57
N ILE A 58 -5.14 19.32 -3.56
CA ILE A 58 -4.40 18.21 -2.95
C ILE A 58 -4.43 18.29 -1.42
N ARG A 59 -4.31 17.13 -0.75
CA ARG A 59 -4.08 17.03 0.69
C ARG A 59 -2.64 16.61 0.93
N ILE A 60 -1.91 17.42 1.69
CA ILE A 60 -0.52 17.12 2.08
C ILE A 60 -0.56 16.57 3.50
N CYS A 61 -0.03 15.37 3.68
CA CYS A 61 0.12 14.70 4.98
C CYS A 61 1.62 14.56 5.31
N GLY A 62 2.00 14.84 6.55
CA GLY A 62 3.36 14.68 7.05
C GLY A 62 3.65 13.27 7.56
N ASP A 63 4.56 13.17 8.53
CA ASP A 63 5.04 11.88 9.04
C ASP A 63 3.95 11.03 9.70
N THR A 64 3.97 9.74 9.39
CA THR A 64 3.00 8.75 9.88
C THR A 64 3.57 7.79 10.92
N HIS A 65 4.89 7.54 10.89
CA HIS A 65 5.61 6.68 11.85
C HIS A 65 4.93 5.32 12.14
N GLY A 66 4.27 4.71 11.15
CA GLY A 66 3.59 3.41 11.29
C GLY A 66 2.30 3.44 12.10
N GLN A 67 1.75 4.62 12.39
CA GLN A 67 0.52 4.79 13.17
C GLN A 67 -0.73 4.61 12.30
N TYR A 68 -1.03 3.35 11.95
CA TYR A 68 -2.12 3.03 11.03
C TYR A 68 -3.51 3.53 11.49
N ALA A 69 -3.79 3.48 12.79
CA ALA A 69 -5.12 3.84 13.34
C ALA A 69 -5.54 5.30 13.09
N GLY A 70 -4.60 6.20 12.80
CA GLY A 70 -4.86 7.63 12.53
C GLY A 70 -4.80 8.03 11.05
N MET A 71 -4.68 7.07 10.12
CA MET A 71 -4.42 7.33 8.69
C MET A 71 -5.69 7.38 7.81
N PHE A 72 -6.85 7.70 8.39
CA PHE A 72 -8.14 7.79 7.68
C PHE A 72 -8.74 9.18 7.78
#